data_AF-A0A815VY39-F1
#
_entry.id   AF-A0A815VY39-F1
#
_cell.length_a   1.000
_cell.length_b   1.000
_cell.length_c   1.000
_cell.angle_alpha   90.00
_cell.angle_beta   90.00
_cell.angle_gamma   90.00
#
_symmetry.space_group_name_H-M   'P 1'
#
loop_
_entity.id
_entity.type
_entity.pdbx_description
1 polymer ?
#
loop_
_entity_poly.entity_id
_entity_poly.type
_entity_poly.pdbx_seq_one_letter_code
_entity_poly.pdbx_strand_id
1 'polypeptide(L)'
;MGQVYGMTESASLLTSSLYAKPDDNRKHTSIGQCLPHIELKLVNDNGITVSIGMQGEVWARCYSIMRGYYNDCEKTAETITDDGWLRTGDLAKMDQDGYFYFVGRKKEIIIRNV
;
A
#
# COMPACT_ATOMS: atom_id res chain seq x y z
N MET A 1 -8.03 -6.06 19.16
CA MET A 1 -8.46 -5.80 17.76
C MET A 1 -7.21 -5.66 16.89
N GLY A 2 -7.12 -6.31 15.73
CA GLY A 2 -6.06 -6.06 14.75
C GLY A 2 -6.50 -5.04 13.70
N GLN A 3 -5.56 -4.59 12.86
CA GLN A 3 -5.77 -3.64 11.78
C GLN A 3 -5.77 -4.36 10.43
N VAL A 4 -6.50 -3.79 9.48
CA VAL A 4 -6.52 -4.23 8.08
C VAL A 4 -6.46 -3.00 7.18
N TYR A 5 -5.85 -3.11 6.01
CA TYR A 5 -5.77 -2.02 5.04
C TYR A 5 -6.07 -2.55 3.64
N GLY A 6 -6.76 -1.72 2.86
CA GLY A 6 -7.18 -1.98 1.48
C GLY A 6 -8.00 -0.81 0.96
N MET A 7 -8.43 -0.88 -0.29
CA MET A 7 -9.25 0.15 -0.93
C MET A 7 -10.26 -0.46 -1.91
N THR A 8 -11.20 0.35 -2.40
CA THR A 8 -12.20 -0.11 -3.36
C THR A 8 -11.55 -0.63 -4.64
N GLU A 9 -10.49 0.03 -5.10
CA GLU A 9 -9.75 -0.30 -6.31
C GLU A 9 -8.96 -1.61 -6.20
N SER A 10 -8.67 -2.09 -4.98
CA SER A 10 -8.11 -3.44 -4.75
C SER A 10 -9.17 -4.52 -4.55
N ALA A 11 -10.45 -4.13 -4.60
CA ALA A 11 -11.64 -4.94 -4.35
C ALA A 11 -11.68 -5.66 -2.97
N SER A 12 -10.75 -5.37 -2.06
CA SER A 12 -10.74 -5.83 -0.67
C SER A 12 -9.46 -5.35 0.07
N LEU A 13 -9.15 -6.06 1.15
CA LEU A 13 -7.94 -5.97 1.94
C LEU A 13 -6.68 -6.36 1.15
N LEU A 14 -5.60 -5.63 1.41
CA LEU A 14 -4.24 -5.85 0.93
C LEU A 14 -3.34 -6.38 2.05
N THR A 15 -3.52 -5.86 3.27
CA THR A 15 -2.73 -6.25 4.44
C THR A 15 -3.59 -6.54 5.66
N SER A 16 -3.06 -7.35 6.58
CA SER A 16 -3.70 -7.63 7.87
C SER A 16 -2.67 -7.84 8.98
N SER A 17 -2.91 -7.23 10.14
CA SER A 17 -2.14 -7.48 11.36
C SER A 17 -2.76 -8.59 12.22
N LEU A 18 -3.85 -9.23 11.77
CA LEU A 18 -4.53 -10.29 12.51
C LEU A 18 -3.67 -11.56 12.65
N TYR A 19 -2.72 -11.76 11.74
CA TYR A 19 -1.75 -12.86 11.79
C TYR A 19 -0.58 -12.61 12.76
N ALA A 20 -0.49 -11.40 13.35
CA ALA A 20 0.51 -11.11 14.36
C ALA A 20 0.27 -11.93 15.63
N LYS A 21 1.35 -12.36 16.28
CA LYS A 21 1.28 -13.09 17.56
C LYS A 21 0.55 -12.25 18.61
N PRO A 22 -0.15 -12.87 19.59
CA PRO A 22 -0.93 -12.13 20.59
C PRO A 22 -0.15 -11.04 21.32
N ASP A 23 1.12 -11.27 21.62
CA ASP A 23 2.01 -10.35 22.35
C ASP A 23 2.80 -9.40 21.44
N ASP A 24 2.54 -9.43 20.12
CA ASP A 24 3.21 -8.55 19.17
C ASP A 24 2.48 -7.21 19.06
N ASN A 25 3.09 -6.16 19.63
CA ASN A 25 2.54 -4.81 19.61
C ASN A 25 2.29 -4.26 18.19
N ARG A 26 2.95 -4.81 17.16
CA ARG A 26 2.71 -4.42 15.76
C ARG A 26 1.29 -4.70 15.30
N LYS A 27 0.58 -5.59 15.98
CA LYS A 27 -0.86 -5.79 15.80
C LYS A 27 -1.67 -4.50 15.89
N HIS A 28 -1.21 -3.55 16.70
CA HIS A 28 -1.91 -2.29 16.97
C HIS A 28 -1.30 -1.08 16.25
N THR A 29 -0.01 -1.13 15.93
CA THR A 29 0.73 0.02 15.36
C THR A 29 0.96 -0.07 13.86
N SER A 30 0.88 -1.26 13.28
CA SER A 30 1.03 -1.49 11.84
C SER A 30 -0.34 -1.65 11.16
N ILE A 31 -0.36 -1.48 9.83
CA ILE A 31 -1.48 -1.92 8.99
C ILE A 31 -1.34 -3.41 8.59
N GLY A 32 -0.33 -4.11 9.12
CA GLY A 32 -0.15 -5.54 8.95
C GLY A 32 0.80 -5.95 7.85
N GLN A 33 0.84 -7.26 7.60
CA GLN A 33 1.63 -7.87 6.53
C GLN A 33 0.76 -8.07 5.28
N CYS A 34 1.42 -8.20 4.12
CA CYS A 34 0.78 -8.55 2.87
C CYS A 34 -0.02 -9.86 2.99
N LEU A 35 -1.25 -9.88 2.49
CA LEU A 35 -2.04 -11.10 2.42
C LEU A 35 -1.50 -12.07 1.36
N PRO A 36 -1.79 -13.38 1.48
CA PRO A 36 -1.41 -14.36 0.46
C PRO A 36 -1.93 -13.98 -0.93
N HIS A 37 -1.13 -14.28 -1.96
CA HIS A 37 -1.45 -14.03 -3.38
C HIS A 37 -1.59 -12.54 -3.76
N ILE A 38 -1.12 -11.64 -2.90
CA ILE A 38 -0.99 -10.20 -3.19
C ILE A 38 0.49 -9.85 -3.24
N GLU A 39 0.85 -9.03 -4.22
CA GLU A 39 2.17 -8.41 -4.30
C GLU A 39 2.05 -6.95 -3.86
N LEU A 40 2.95 -6.53 -2.96
CA LEU A 40 3.09 -5.15 -2.52
C LEU A 40 4.54 -4.70 -2.68
N LYS A 41 4.72 -3.45 -3.10
CA LYS A 41 6.01 -2.76 -3.07
C LYS A 41 5.83 -1.31 -2.64
N LEU A 42 6.88 -0.73 -2.07
CA LEU A 42 6.95 0.70 -1.75
C LEU A 42 7.76 1.41 -2.82
N VAL A 43 7.23 2.47 -3.42
CA VAL A 43 7.83 3.12 -4.61
C VAL A 43 8.04 4.61 -4.34
N ASN A 44 9.21 5.16 -4.70
CA ASN A 44 9.46 6.59 -4.59
C ASN A 44 8.89 7.37 -5.79
N ASP A 45 9.06 8.69 -5.79
CA ASP A 45 8.53 9.55 -6.86
C ASP A 45 9.18 9.33 -8.24
N ASN A 46 10.34 8.66 -8.28
CA ASN A 46 11.01 8.27 -9.52
C ASN A 46 10.52 6.91 -10.05
N GLY A 47 9.51 6.29 -9.43
CA GLY A 47 9.02 4.97 -9.83
C GLY A 47 9.92 3.81 -9.40
N ILE A 48 10.88 4.03 -8.50
CA ILE A 48 11.85 3.02 -8.05
C ILE A 48 11.40 2.44 -6.71
N THR A 49 11.46 1.11 -6.58
CA THR A 49 11.21 0.43 -5.30
C THR A 49 12.22 0.86 -4.25
N VAL A 50 11.74 1.29 -3.09
CA VAL A 50 12.58 1.72 -1.98
C VAL A 50 13.03 0.56 -1.11
N SER A 51 14.16 0.72 -0.42
CA SER A 51 14.66 -0.26 0.55
C SER A 51 13.76 -0.36 1.79
N ILE A 52 13.89 -1.47 2.53
CA ILE A 52 13.20 -1.67 3.82
C ILE A 52 13.49 -0.50 4.77
N GLY A 53 12.46 -0.05 5.50
CA GLY A 53 12.50 1.09 6.41
C GLY A 53 12.33 2.46 5.74
N MET A 54 12.51 2.55 4.42
CA MET A 54 12.29 3.79 3.67
C MET A 54 10.81 3.99 3.35
N GLN A 55 10.41 5.25 3.28
CA GLN A 55 9.06 5.63 2.89
C GLN A 55 8.89 5.50 1.38
N GLY A 56 7.76 4.96 0.95
CA GLY A 56 7.33 4.96 -0.43
C GLY A 56 5.82 4.86 -0.55
N GLU A 57 5.32 5.10 -1.75
CA GLU A 57 3.93 4.85 -2.12
C GLU A 57 3.68 3.33 -2.20
N VAL A 58 2.61 2.88 -1.57
CA VAL A 58 2.16 1.49 -1.66
C VAL A 58 1.65 1.24 -3.07
N TRP A 59 2.30 0.33 -3.79
CA TRP A 59 1.81 -0.19 -5.06
C TRP A 59 1.41 -1.63 -4.85
N ALA A 60 0.24 -1.99 -5.38
CA ALA A 60 -0.35 -3.31 -5.20
C ALA A 60 -0.62 -4.01 -6.53
N ARG A 61 -0.43 -5.32 -6.57
CA ARG A 61 -0.84 -6.16 -7.70
C ARG A 61 -1.44 -7.45 -7.17
N CYS A 62 -2.65 -7.75 -7.60
CA CYS A 62 -3.35 -8.99 -7.28
C CYS A 62 -4.44 -9.25 -8.33
N TYR A 63 -5.00 -10.46 -8.31
CA TYR A 63 -6.07 -10.84 -9.23
C TYR A 63 -7.36 -10.02 -9.05
N SER A 64 -7.51 -9.36 -7.90
CA SER A 64 -8.72 -8.60 -7.53
C SER A 64 -8.62 -7.10 -7.81
N ILE A 65 -7.49 -6.60 -8.36
CA ILE A 65 -7.38 -5.20 -8.77
C ILE A 65 -8.50 -4.88 -9.77
N MET A 66 -9.13 -3.72 -9.60
CA MET A 66 -10.17 -3.24 -10.50
C MET A 66 -9.69 -3.22 -11.96
N ARG A 67 -10.64 -3.28 -12.90
CA ARG A 67 -10.31 -3.11 -14.33
C ARG A 67 -10.02 -1.66 -14.72
N GLY A 68 -10.47 -0.70 -13.92
CA GLY A 68 -10.37 0.72 -14.20
C GLY A 68 -11.63 1.48 -13.79
N TYR A 69 -11.56 2.80 -13.96
CA TYR A 69 -12.67 3.70 -13.75
C TYR A 69 -13.60 3.71 -14.98
N TYR A 70 -14.91 3.72 -14.73
CA TYR A 70 -15.91 3.70 -15.79
C TYR A 70 -15.85 4.98 -16.64
N ASN A 71 -15.71 4.83 -17.97
CA ASN A 71 -15.58 5.93 -18.93
C ASN A 71 -14.44 6.93 -18.65
N ASP A 72 -13.40 6.50 -17.93
CA ASP A 72 -12.28 7.37 -17.57
C ASP A 72 -10.95 6.61 -17.75
N CYS A 73 -10.54 6.48 -19.01
CA CYS A 73 -9.32 5.77 -19.39
C CYS A 73 -8.06 6.51 -18.93
N GLU A 74 -8.08 7.84 -18.90
CA GLU A 74 -6.96 8.67 -18.44
C GLU A 74 -6.68 8.41 -16.97
N LYS A 75 -7.70 8.54 -16.11
CA LYS A 75 -7.55 8.26 -14.68
C LYS A 75 -7.21 6.80 -14.41
N THR A 76 -7.70 5.88 -15.24
CA THR A 76 -7.33 4.46 -15.16
C THR A 76 -5.84 4.27 -15.42
N ALA A 77 -5.28 4.85 -16.48
CA ALA A 77 -3.85 4.77 -16.80
C ALA A 77 -2.96 5.52 -15.79
N GLU A 78 -3.47 6.58 -15.15
CA GLU A 78 -2.79 7.24 -14.04
C GLU A 78 -2.68 6.35 -12.80
N THR A 79 -3.69 5.51 -12.57
CA THR A 79 -3.88 4.73 -11.34
C THR A 79 -3.36 3.30 -11.45
N ILE A 80 -3.46 2.68 -12.62
CA ILE A 80 -2.98 1.32 -12.90
C ILE A 80 -1.89 1.41 -13.96
N THR A 81 -0.71 0.92 -13.64
CA THR A 81 0.41 0.88 -14.58
C THR A 81 0.21 -0.19 -15.65
N ASP A 82 0.89 -0.04 -16.79
CA ASP A 82 0.83 -1.00 -17.90
C ASP A 82 1.27 -2.42 -17.49
N ASP A 83 2.14 -2.55 -16.48
CA ASP A 83 2.57 -3.82 -15.89
C ASP A 83 1.68 -4.31 -14.71
N GLY A 84 0.52 -3.69 -14.54
CA GLY A 84 -0.58 -4.16 -13.69
C GLY A 84 -0.52 -3.74 -12.22
N TRP A 85 0.27 -2.72 -11.86
CA TRP A 85 0.31 -2.21 -10.49
C TRP A 85 -0.72 -1.11 -10.27
N LEU A 86 -1.55 -1.28 -9.24
CA LEU A 86 -2.36 -0.22 -8.66
C LEU A 86 -1.49 0.71 -7.82
N ARG A 87 -1.48 1.99 -8.17
CA ARG A 87 -0.91 3.08 -7.37
C ARG A 87 -1.97 3.55 -6.37
N THR A 88 -1.78 3.28 -5.08
CA THR A 88 -2.82 3.53 -4.08
C THR A 88 -2.91 5.00 -3.66
N GLY A 89 -1.87 5.80 -3.93
CA GLY A 89 -1.71 7.14 -3.38
C GLY A 89 -1.43 7.18 -1.88
N ASP A 90 -1.22 6.03 -1.23
CA ASP A 90 -0.90 5.90 0.19
C ASP A 90 0.59 5.74 0.40
N LEU A 91 1.14 6.45 1.38
CA LEU A 91 2.54 6.35 1.77
C LEU A 91 2.67 5.46 2.98
N ALA A 92 3.65 4.57 2.94
CA ALA A 92 3.97 3.67 4.04
C ALA A 92 5.48 3.43 4.17
N LYS A 93 5.85 2.80 5.28
CA LYS A 93 7.16 2.17 5.51
C LYS A 93 6.95 0.68 5.77
N MET A 94 7.95 -0.14 5.48
CA MET A 94 7.93 -1.57 5.79
C MET A 94 9.12 -1.92 6.67
N ASP A 95 8.91 -2.70 7.74
CA ASP A 95 10.01 -3.22 8.56
C ASP A 95 10.60 -4.52 8.01
N GLN A 96 11.65 -5.03 8.67
CA GLN A 96 12.35 -6.25 8.25
C GLN A 96 11.48 -7.52 8.36
N ASP A 97 10.43 -7.48 9.17
CA ASP A 97 9.48 -8.57 9.34
C ASP A 97 8.29 -8.43 8.37
N GLY A 98 8.30 -7.45 7.47
CA GLY A 98 7.29 -7.26 6.44
C GLY A 98 6.01 -6.59 6.92
N TYR A 99 6.00 -5.98 8.12
CA TYR A 99 4.87 -5.17 8.57
C TYR A 99 4.91 -3.79 7.93
N PHE A 100 3.78 -3.37 7.40
CA PHE A 100 3.60 -2.06 6.80
C PHE A 100 3.06 -1.07 7.83
N TYR A 101 3.57 0.15 7.80
CA TYR A 101 3.18 1.25 8.68
C TYR A 101 2.72 2.42 7.83
N PHE A 102 1.43 2.76 7.95
CA PHE A 102 0.84 3.88 7.23
C PHE A 102 1.46 5.20 7.69
N VAL A 103 1.85 6.04 6.73
CA VAL A 103 2.43 7.37 6.99
C VAL A 103 1.43 8.47 6.66
N GLY A 104 0.69 8.34 5.56
CA GLY A 104 -0.26 9.36 5.12
C GLY A 104 -0.65 9.21 3.65
N ARG A 105 -1.44 10.17 3.15
CA ARG A 105 -1.83 10.24 1.73
C ARG A 105 -0.86 11.13 0.96
N LYS A 106 -0.38 10.65 -0.19
CA LYS A 106 0.59 11.38 -1.04
C LYS A 106 0.12 12.79 -1.40
N LYS A 107 -1.18 12.97 -1.68
CA LYS A 107 -1.77 14.26 -2.04
C LYS A 107 -2.02 15.20 -0.86
N GLU A 108 -1.94 14.71 0.39
CA GLU A 108 -2.26 15.49 1.60
C GLU A 108 -1.02 15.88 2.41
N ILE A 109 0.15 15.29 2.12
CA ILE A 109 1.39 15.68 2.79
C ILE A 109 1.85 17.06 2.30
N ILE A 110 1.81 18.02 3.21
CA ILE A 110 2.49 19.32 3.05
C ILE A 110 3.90 19.17 3.59
N ILE A 111 4.90 19.12 2.71
CA ILE A 111 6.31 19.16 3.12
C ILE A 111 6.63 20.58 3.58
N ARG A 112 6.68 20.79 4.90
CA ARG A 112 7.20 22.01 5.50
C ARG A 112 8.71 21.83 5.70
N ASN A 113 9.50 22.43 4.83
CA ASN A 113 10.93 22.59 5.08
C ASN A 113 11.08 23.57 6.25
N VAL A 114 11.60 23.11 7.37
CA VAL A 114 12.03 23.95 8.49
C VAL A 114 13.52 24.19 8.37
#